data_AF-A0A9D4D3J4-F1
#
_entry.id   AF-A0A9D4D3J4-F1
#
_cell.length_a   1.000
_cell.length_b   1.000
_cell.length_c   1.000
_cell.angle_alpha   90.00
_cell.angle_beta   90.00
_cell.angle_gamma   90.00
#
_symmetry.space_group_name_H-M   'P 1'
#
loop_
_entity.id
_entity.type
_entity.pdbx_description
1 polymer ?
#
loop_
_entity_poly.entity_id
_entity_poly.type
_entity_poly.pdbx_seq_one_letter_code
_entity_poly.pdbx_strand_id
1 'polypeptide(L)'
;MKMNLIAMKNYVASMNQFSQYEQKSMLVELIKTNSCIHEILNDFMKSISSEINEIKSEKREHILQTSTQLAEMKDIVCGLKHQHTLCYCDMKHNLKDVSSNSESVKTQMCNLNEGLLKQWQSFSESIKNQMSKILTQQTKSEILLNKFMETPTRSYEEISNNSSSNVPKTNSTQNKDQSSNNENTNDSSSVVSEIQKTPNKDQRSNQTVTRQTLIIGDSILKGVNKSGLKTDVNVLTCPGKKLNEIQSNLSRKIATKYNNIVVYAGGNDAASGSAENRNRAQYISVPFVHA
;
A
#
# COMPACT_ATOMS: atom_id res chain seq x y z
N MET A 1 -64.25 -51.65 -0.79
CA MET A 1 -65.66 -51.46 -1.23
C MET A 1 -66.47 -52.75 -1.34
N LYS A 2 -65.96 -53.88 -1.87
CA LYS A 2 -66.75 -55.13 -2.04
C LYS A 2 -67.30 -55.75 -0.73
N MET A 3 -66.58 -55.63 0.40
CA MET A 3 -67.07 -56.13 1.70
C MET A 3 -68.34 -55.39 2.20
N ASN A 4 -68.51 -54.11 1.86
CA ASN A 4 -69.63 -53.32 2.36
C ASN A 4 -70.95 -53.71 1.67
N LEU A 5 -70.89 -54.14 0.41
CA LEU A 5 -72.06 -54.54 -0.36
C LEU A 5 -72.68 -55.86 0.14
N ILE A 6 -71.85 -56.80 0.61
CA ILE A 6 -72.30 -58.09 1.15
C ILE A 6 -72.95 -57.89 2.53
N ALA A 7 -72.33 -57.08 3.40
CA ALA A 7 -72.93 -56.72 4.68
C ALA A 7 -74.28 -56.01 4.51
N MET A 8 -74.37 -55.10 3.54
CA MET A 8 -75.60 -54.36 3.24
C MET A 8 -76.70 -55.27 2.66
N LYS A 9 -76.35 -56.24 1.81
CA LYS A 9 -77.30 -57.26 1.33
C LYS A 9 -77.83 -58.14 2.45
N ASN A 10 -76.96 -58.59 3.36
CA ASN A 10 -77.37 -59.41 4.51
C ASN A 10 -78.24 -58.60 5.48
N TYR A 11 -77.93 -57.32 5.68
CA TYR A 11 -78.74 -56.40 6.47
C TYR A 11 -80.15 -56.21 5.89
N VAL A 12 -80.26 -55.94 4.57
CA VAL A 12 -81.55 -55.82 3.88
C VAL A 12 -82.36 -57.13 3.95
N ALA A 13 -81.71 -58.28 3.81
CA ALA A 13 -82.39 -59.58 3.95
C ALA A 13 -82.95 -59.80 5.36
N SER A 14 -82.21 -59.40 6.41
CA SER A 14 -82.69 -59.49 7.80
C SER A 14 -83.87 -58.56 8.10
N MET A 15 -84.01 -57.44 7.38
CA MET A 15 -85.11 -56.50 7.60
C MET A 15 -86.49 -57.06 7.26
N ASN A 16 -86.57 -58.05 6.35
CA ASN A 16 -87.84 -58.64 5.94
C ASN A 16 -88.52 -59.48 7.04
N GLN A 17 -87.85 -59.74 8.16
CA GLN A 17 -88.39 -60.48 9.31
C GLN A 17 -89.13 -59.61 10.33
N PHE A 18 -89.02 -58.28 10.22
CA PHE A 18 -89.65 -57.33 11.16
C PHE A 18 -91.04 -56.89 10.70
N SER A 19 -91.85 -56.39 11.64
CA SER A 19 -93.13 -55.77 11.32
C SER A 19 -92.95 -54.49 10.48
N GLN A 20 -93.98 -54.09 9.71
CA GLN A 20 -93.92 -52.87 8.88
C GLN A 20 -93.61 -51.61 9.71
N TYR A 21 -94.01 -51.57 10.97
CA TYR A 21 -93.73 -50.45 11.86
C TYR A 21 -92.23 -50.38 12.24
N GLU A 22 -91.64 -51.52 12.60
CA GLU A 22 -90.22 -51.63 12.92
C GLU A 22 -89.33 -51.31 11.72
N GLN A 23 -89.71 -51.78 10.52
CA GLN A 23 -89.01 -51.45 9.28
C GLN A 23 -89.00 -49.93 9.01
N LYS A 24 -90.12 -49.25 9.22
CA LYS A 24 -90.20 -47.78 9.08
C LYS A 24 -89.33 -47.06 10.11
N SER A 25 -89.36 -47.50 11.37
CA SER A 25 -88.54 -46.93 12.44
C SER A 25 -87.04 -47.05 12.13
N MET A 26 -86.60 -48.24 11.72
CA MET A 26 -85.18 -48.47 11.37
C MET A 26 -84.77 -47.68 10.12
N LEU A 27 -85.65 -47.51 9.13
CA LEU A 27 -85.38 -46.67 7.97
C LEU A 27 -85.18 -45.20 8.36
N VAL A 28 -86.00 -44.68 9.27
CA VAL A 28 -85.86 -43.30 9.77
C VAL A 28 -84.52 -43.10 10.49
N GLU A 29 -84.11 -44.04 11.35
CA GLU A 29 -82.81 -43.96 12.03
C GLU A 29 -81.63 -44.09 11.05
N LEU A 30 -81.75 -44.92 10.01
CA LEU A 30 -80.75 -45.00 8.94
C LEU A 30 -80.61 -43.67 8.19
N ILE A 31 -81.73 -43.01 7.85
CA ILE A 31 -81.73 -41.71 7.19
C ILE A 31 -81.07 -40.64 8.08
N LYS A 32 -81.42 -40.59 9.37
CA LYS A 32 -80.78 -39.67 10.34
C LYS A 32 -79.28 -39.91 10.44
N THR A 33 -78.87 -41.17 10.53
CA THR A 33 -77.45 -41.56 10.62
C THR A 33 -76.70 -41.12 9.36
N ASN A 34 -77.25 -41.35 8.16
CA ASN A 34 -76.65 -40.89 6.92
C ASN A 34 -76.58 -39.36 6.84
N SER A 35 -77.63 -38.65 7.29
CA SER A 35 -77.63 -37.18 7.36
C SER A 35 -76.49 -36.67 8.26
N CYS A 36 -76.34 -37.27 9.45
CA CYS A 36 -75.27 -36.94 10.39
C CYS A 36 -73.87 -37.22 9.80
N ILE A 37 -73.68 -38.37 9.13
CA ILE A 37 -72.42 -38.68 8.44
C ILE A 37 -72.14 -37.63 7.34
N HIS A 38 -73.15 -37.22 6.57
CA HIS A 38 -72.97 -36.18 5.55
C HIS A 38 -72.58 -34.83 6.14
N GLU A 39 -73.16 -34.43 7.28
CA GLU A 39 -72.77 -33.20 7.98
C GLU A 39 -71.33 -33.26 8.49
N ILE A 40 -70.94 -34.36 9.14
CA ILE A 40 -69.56 -34.58 9.60
C ILE A 40 -68.57 -34.53 8.44
N LEU A 41 -68.89 -35.21 7.32
CA LEU A 41 -68.04 -35.18 6.14
C LEU A 41 -67.94 -33.78 5.53
N ASN A 42 -69.05 -33.03 5.50
CA ASN A 42 -69.06 -31.66 4.99
C ASN A 42 -68.18 -30.73 5.84
N ASP A 43 -68.30 -30.82 7.16
CA ASP A 43 -67.50 -30.00 8.07
C ASP A 43 -66.02 -30.40 8.05
N PHE A 44 -65.72 -31.70 7.94
CA PHE A 44 -64.37 -32.18 7.71
C PHE A 44 -63.78 -31.63 6.39
N MET A 45 -64.53 -31.67 5.29
CA MET A 45 -64.08 -31.13 4.00
C MET A 45 -63.89 -29.61 4.03
N LYS A 46 -64.71 -28.87 4.78
CA LYS A 46 -64.51 -27.44 5.03
C LYS A 46 -63.25 -27.17 5.84
N SER A 47 -63.00 -27.96 6.89
CA SER A 47 -61.78 -27.86 7.70
C SER A 47 -60.53 -28.07 6.85
N ILE A 48 -60.49 -29.14 6.04
CA ILE A 48 -59.39 -29.39 5.09
C ILE A 48 -59.24 -28.23 4.10
N SER A 49 -60.35 -27.73 3.56
CA SER A 49 -60.30 -26.62 2.59
C SER A 49 -59.74 -25.34 3.21
N SER A 50 -60.07 -25.08 4.48
CA SER A 50 -59.52 -23.95 5.25
C SER A 50 -58.01 -24.09 5.44
N GLU A 51 -57.54 -25.26 5.90
CA GLU A 51 -56.13 -25.54 6.14
C GLU A 51 -55.30 -25.47 4.85
N ILE A 52 -55.83 -25.99 3.74
CA ILE A 52 -55.18 -25.87 2.41
C ILE A 52 -55.04 -24.40 2.00
N ASN A 53 -56.03 -23.55 2.30
CA ASN A 53 -55.98 -22.13 1.95
C ASN A 53 -54.99 -21.36 2.82
N GLU A 54 -54.89 -21.70 4.11
CA GLU A 54 -53.91 -21.14 5.03
C GLU A 54 -52.48 -21.47 4.57
N ILE A 55 -52.18 -22.75 4.30
CA ILE A 55 -50.87 -23.19 3.78
C ILE A 55 -50.54 -22.49 2.46
N LYS A 56 -51.52 -22.31 1.57
CA LYS A 56 -51.32 -21.58 0.31
C LYS A 56 -51.00 -20.10 0.56
N SER A 57 -51.65 -19.48 1.54
CA SER A 57 -51.41 -18.08 1.91
C SER A 57 -49.99 -17.90 2.45
N GLU A 58 -49.59 -18.70 3.43
CA GLU A 58 -48.24 -18.68 4.01
C GLU A 58 -47.17 -18.91 2.94
N LYS A 59 -47.38 -19.88 2.04
CA LYS A 59 -46.45 -20.14 0.94
C LYS A 59 -46.31 -18.94 -0.01
N ARG A 60 -47.41 -18.22 -0.30
CA ARG A 60 -47.36 -17.01 -1.13
C ARG A 60 -46.59 -15.89 -0.44
N GLU A 61 -46.80 -15.71 0.86
CA GLU A 61 -46.06 -14.72 1.65
C GLU A 61 -44.56 -15.03 1.67
N HIS A 62 -44.18 -16.28 1.92
CA HIS A 62 -42.77 -16.70 1.90
C HIS A 62 -42.13 -16.49 0.51
N ILE A 63 -42.84 -16.79 -0.58
CA ILE A 63 -42.38 -16.52 -1.96
C ILE A 63 -42.17 -15.01 -2.18
N LEU A 64 -43.09 -14.17 -1.69
CA LEU A 64 -42.97 -12.72 -1.79
C LEU A 64 -41.76 -12.20 -1.02
N GLN A 65 -41.58 -12.62 0.24
CA GLN A 65 -40.44 -12.24 1.07
C GLN A 65 -39.11 -12.65 0.41
N THR A 66 -39.01 -13.88 -0.10
CA THR A 66 -37.81 -14.37 -0.81
C THR A 66 -37.54 -13.54 -2.07
N SER A 67 -38.59 -13.15 -2.81
CA SER A 67 -38.46 -12.35 -4.02
C SER A 67 -37.96 -10.93 -3.72
N THR A 68 -38.44 -10.32 -2.63
CA THR A 68 -37.97 -9.01 -2.15
C THR A 68 -36.49 -9.07 -1.76
N GLN A 69 -36.10 -10.07 -0.97
CA GLN A 69 -34.69 -10.26 -0.59
C GLN A 69 -33.77 -10.46 -1.81
N LEU A 70 -34.23 -11.21 -2.82
CA LEU A 70 -33.48 -11.40 -4.06
C LEU A 70 -33.31 -10.09 -4.84
N ALA A 71 -34.32 -9.22 -4.85
CA ALA A 71 -34.24 -7.90 -5.47
C ALA A 71 -33.21 -7.01 -4.75
N GLU A 72 -33.25 -6.95 -3.42
CA GLU A 72 -32.27 -6.20 -2.61
C GLU A 72 -30.84 -6.70 -2.82
N MET A 73 -30.63 -8.02 -2.85
CA MET A 73 -29.32 -8.61 -3.15
C MET A 73 -28.82 -8.21 -4.54
N LYS A 74 -29.71 -8.16 -5.54
CA LYS A 74 -29.36 -7.75 -6.90
C LYS A 74 -28.89 -6.30 -6.94
N ASP A 75 -29.54 -5.40 -6.21
CA ASP A 75 -29.15 -4.00 -6.13
C ASP A 75 -27.80 -3.82 -5.43
N ILE A 76 -27.53 -4.57 -4.35
CA ILE A 76 -26.22 -4.59 -3.68
C ILE A 76 -25.12 -5.05 -4.64
N VAL A 77 -25.34 -6.13 -5.39
CA VAL A 77 -24.37 -6.65 -6.37
C VAL A 77 -24.10 -5.63 -7.48
N CYS A 78 -25.14 -4.94 -7.96
CA CYS A 78 -24.99 -3.86 -8.94
C CYS A 78 -24.16 -2.69 -8.36
N GLY A 79 -24.42 -2.29 -7.12
CA GLY A 79 -23.66 -1.25 -6.42
C GLY A 79 -22.18 -1.60 -6.27
N LEU A 80 -21.87 -2.83 -5.84
CA LEU A 80 -20.49 -3.31 -5.72
C LEU A 80 -19.78 -3.35 -7.08
N LYS A 81 -20.46 -3.78 -8.14
CA LYS A 81 -19.90 -3.79 -9.50
C LYS A 81 -19.56 -2.38 -9.98
N HIS A 82 -20.41 -1.41 -9.69
CA HIS A 82 -20.15 -0.01 -10.01
C HIS A 82 -18.93 0.53 -9.23
N GLN A 83 -18.87 0.31 -7.91
CA GLN A 83 -17.74 0.71 -7.07
C GLN A 83 -16.41 0.09 -7.54
N HIS A 84 -16.41 -1.20 -7.87
CA HIS A 84 -15.23 -1.88 -8.41
C HIS A 84 -14.76 -1.24 -9.72
N THR A 85 -15.69 -0.85 -10.59
CA THR A 85 -15.38 -0.17 -11.87
C THR A 85 -14.73 1.18 -11.63
N LEU A 86 -15.27 1.99 -10.71
CA LEU A 86 -14.69 3.29 -10.34
C LEU A 86 -13.27 3.13 -9.78
N CYS A 87 -13.07 2.21 -8.82
CA CYS A 87 -11.76 1.93 -8.25
C CYS A 87 -10.75 1.47 -9.30
N TYR A 88 -11.18 0.65 -10.27
CA TYR A 88 -10.32 0.21 -11.38
C TYR A 88 -9.91 1.38 -12.28
N CYS A 89 -10.83 2.29 -12.60
CA CYS A 89 -10.55 3.49 -13.38
C CYS A 89 -9.54 4.41 -12.68
N ASP A 90 -9.72 4.64 -11.37
CA ASP A 90 -8.80 5.47 -10.57
C ASP A 90 -7.40 4.85 -10.50
N MET A 91 -7.32 3.53 -10.25
CA MET A 91 -6.04 2.82 -10.24
C MET A 91 -5.34 2.88 -11.60
N LYS A 92 -6.09 2.77 -12.69
CA LYS A 92 -5.56 2.88 -14.06
C LYS A 92 -5.03 4.28 -14.34
N HIS A 93 -5.71 5.33 -13.87
CA HIS A 93 -5.23 6.71 -14.01
C HIS A 93 -3.94 6.92 -13.22
N ASN A 94 -3.91 6.51 -11.95
CA ASN A 94 -2.72 6.63 -11.10
C ASN A 94 -1.51 5.88 -11.69
N LEU A 95 -1.72 4.69 -12.26
CA LEU A 95 -0.66 3.93 -12.94
C LEU A 95 -0.12 4.69 -14.16
N LYS A 96 -1.00 5.38 -14.91
CA LYS A 96 -0.58 6.20 -16.05
C LYS A 96 0.26 7.39 -15.59
N ASP A 97 -0.14 8.06 -14.51
CA ASP A 97 0.60 9.19 -13.95
C ASP A 97 1.98 8.77 -13.44
N VAL A 98 2.06 7.62 -12.76
CA VAL A 98 3.33 7.04 -12.31
C VAL A 98 4.23 6.70 -13.50
N SER A 99 3.67 6.13 -14.57
CA SER A 99 4.42 5.84 -15.80
C SER A 99 4.97 7.11 -16.44
N SER A 100 4.16 8.16 -16.58
CA SER A 100 4.59 9.46 -17.13
C SER A 100 5.66 10.13 -16.28
N ASN A 101 5.53 10.07 -14.95
CA ASN A 101 6.55 10.57 -14.03
C ASN A 101 7.86 9.78 -14.15
N SER A 102 7.79 8.46 -14.30
CA SER A 102 8.97 7.62 -14.50
C SER A 102 9.73 7.98 -15.79
N GLU A 103 9.02 8.29 -16.87
CA GLU A 103 9.64 8.75 -18.12
C GLU A 103 10.30 10.13 -17.95
N SER A 104 9.63 11.06 -17.25
CA SER A 104 10.20 12.37 -16.94
C SER A 104 11.50 12.27 -16.14
N VAL A 105 11.50 11.47 -15.07
CA VAL A 105 12.70 11.23 -14.25
C VAL A 105 13.81 10.59 -15.08
N LYS A 106 13.48 9.63 -15.95
CA LYS A 106 14.47 9.02 -16.85
C LYS A 106 15.11 10.05 -17.79
N THR A 107 14.31 10.93 -18.38
CA THR A 107 14.80 12.02 -19.23
C THR A 107 15.68 13.00 -18.47
N GLN A 108 15.28 13.41 -17.26
CA GLN A 108 16.09 14.28 -16.40
C GLN A 108 17.44 13.63 -16.05
N MET A 109 17.45 12.34 -15.72
CA MET A 109 18.67 11.57 -15.43
C MET A 109 19.60 11.50 -16.65
N CYS A 110 19.05 11.24 -17.85
CA CYS A 110 19.81 11.24 -19.09
C CYS A 110 20.45 12.61 -19.37
N ASN A 111 19.68 13.70 -19.24
CA ASN A 111 20.18 15.06 -19.45
C ASN A 111 21.27 15.43 -18.43
N LEU A 112 21.11 15.03 -17.16
CA LEU A 112 22.11 15.26 -16.11
C LEU A 112 23.41 14.50 -16.39
N ASN A 113 23.30 13.23 -16.81
CA ASN A 113 24.47 12.43 -17.19
C ASN A 113 25.19 13.01 -18.41
N GLU A 114 24.45 13.48 -19.42
CA GLU A 114 25.05 14.14 -20.59
C GLU A 114 25.76 15.44 -20.20
N GLY A 115 25.16 16.23 -19.31
CA GLY A 115 25.78 17.45 -18.76
C GLY A 115 27.07 17.16 -17.99
N LEU A 116 27.06 16.16 -17.11
CA LEU A 116 28.25 15.72 -16.37
C LEU A 116 29.35 15.21 -17.31
N LEU A 117 28.98 14.45 -18.34
CA LEU A 117 29.94 13.94 -19.33
C LEU A 117 30.61 15.09 -20.08
N LYS A 118 29.84 16.10 -20.53
CA LYS A 118 30.39 17.30 -21.20
C LYS A 118 31.32 18.10 -20.29
N GLN A 119 30.97 18.26 -19.01
CA GLN A 119 31.84 18.91 -18.02
C GLN A 119 33.15 18.14 -17.84
N TRP A 120 33.08 16.82 -17.72
CA TRP A 120 34.26 15.97 -17.54
C TRP A 120 35.18 16.00 -18.76
N GLN A 121 34.61 15.97 -19.97
CA GLN A 121 35.37 16.14 -21.22
C GLN A 121 36.06 17.50 -21.28
N SER A 122 35.36 18.58 -20.93
CA SER A 122 35.93 19.93 -20.91
C SER A 122 37.07 20.06 -19.90
N PHE A 123 36.91 19.47 -18.72
CA PHE A 123 37.94 19.41 -17.69
C PHE A 123 39.17 18.61 -18.15
N SER A 124 38.96 17.44 -18.75
CA SER A 124 40.02 16.61 -19.32
C SER A 124 40.82 17.37 -20.39
N GLU A 125 40.15 18.09 -21.29
CA GLU A 125 40.82 18.89 -22.33
C GLU A 125 41.62 20.06 -21.72
N SER A 126 41.09 20.69 -20.66
CA SER A 126 41.81 21.72 -19.90
C SER A 126 43.11 21.18 -19.28
N ILE A 127 43.06 20.02 -18.63
CA ILE A 127 44.25 19.35 -18.07
C ILE A 127 45.26 19.05 -19.19
N LYS A 128 44.80 18.48 -20.31
CA LYS A 128 45.65 18.14 -21.45
C LYS A 128 46.36 19.38 -22.01
N ASN A 129 45.65 20.49 -22.14
CA ASN A 129 46.21 21.78 -22.56
C ASN A 129 47.23 22.32 -21.56
N GLN A 130 46.98 22.21 -20.25
CA GLN A 130 47.95 22.60 -19.23
C GLN A 130 49.22 21.74 -19.26
N MET A 131 49.09 20.42 -19.37
CA MET A 131 50.22 19.50 -19.48
C MET A 131 51.06 19.77 -20.73
N SER A 132 50.43 20.06 -21.87
CA SER A 132 51.13 20.45 -23.09
C SER A 132 51.95 21.73 -22.91
N LYS A 133 51.42 22.74 -22.19
CA LYS A 133 52.15 23.97 -21.86
C LYS A 133 53.36 23.69 -20.96
N ILE A 134 53.20 22.87 -19.93
CA ILE A 134 54.28 22.47 -19.01
C ILE A 134 55.40 21.76 -19.79
N LEU A 135 55.04 20.79 -20.63
CA LEU A 135 56.01 20.05 -21.44
C LEU A 135 56.78 20.99 -22.38
N THR A 136 56.07 21.91 -23.06
CA THR A 136 56.69 22.92 -23.92
C THR A 136 57.67 23.81 -23.15
N GLN A 137 57.33 24.18 -21.92
CA GLN A 137 58.18 24.99 -21.06
C GLN A 137 59.41 24.22 -20.57
N GLN A 138 59.26 22.93 -20.24
CA GLN A 138 60.38 22.04 -19.90
C GLN A 138 61.36 21.92 -21.07
N THR A 139 60.88 21.63 -22.28
CA THR A 139 61.72 21.53 -23.48
C THR A 139 62.47 22.84 -23.76
N LYS A 140 61.81 23.99 -23.62
CA LYS A 140 62.49 25.30 -23.75
C LYS A 140 63.60 25.50 -22.71
N SER A 141 63.36 25.07 -21.48
CA SER A 141 64.32 25.17 -20.38
C SER A 141 65.52 24.24 -20.61
N GLU A 142 65.30 23.03 -21.12
CA GLU A 142 66.37 22.10 -21.52
C GLU A 142 67.22 22.66 -22.66
N ILE A 143 66.60 23.23 -23.70
CA ILE A 143 67.33 23.87 -24.81
C ILE A 143 68.20 25.02 -24.30
N LEU A 144 67.67 25.85 -23.40
CA LEU A 144 68.43 26.94 -22.78
C LEU A 144 69.60 26.44 -21.94
N LEU A 145 69.39 25.36 -21.17
CA LEU A 145 70.42 24.73 -20.35
C LEU A 145 71.55 24.16 -21.23
N ASN A 146 71.21 23.45 -22.29
CA ASN A 146 72.20 22.91 -23.24
C ASN A 146 73.00 24.03 -23.92
N LYS A 147 72.32 25.12 -24.33
CA LYS A 147 72.98 26.29 -24.91
C LYS A 147 73.93 27.00 -23.93
N PHE A 148 73.60 27.00 -22.64
CA PHE A 148 74.48 27.53 -21.58
C PHE A 148 75.71 26.64 -21.33
N MET A 149 75.55 25.32 -21.46
CA MET A 149 76.68 24.38 -21.33
C MET A 149 77.61 24.37 -22.55
N GLU A 150 77.15 24.79 -23.73
CA GLU A 150 77.93 24.86 -24.97
C GLU A 150 78.72 26.17 -25.14
N THR A 151 78.55 27.18 -24.28
CA THR A 151 79.41 28.37 -24.31
C THR A 151 80.83 28.03 -23.87
N PRO A 152 81.87 28.23 -24.71
CA PRO A 152 83.25 27.96 -24.33
C PRO A 152 83.66 28.90 -23.20
N THR A 153 84.28 28.34 -22.15
CA THR A 153 85.03 29.07 -21.14
C THR A 153 86.15 29.85 -21.83
N ARG A 154 85.84 31.07 -22.30
CA ARG A 154 86.80 31.98 -22.89
C ARG A 154 87.73 32.44 -21.77
N SER A 155 89.00 32.08 -21.91
CA SER A 155 90.11 32.42 -21.03
C SER A 155 90.14 33.91 -20.67
N TYR A 156 90.38 34.18 -19.39
CA TYR A 156 90.75 35.50 -18.90
C TYR A 156 92.12 35.90 -19.46
N GLU A 157 92.15 36.95 -20.29
CA GLU A 157 93.32 37.83 -20.43
C GLU A 157 92.85 39.30 -20.36
N GLU A 158 93.23 39.92 -19.23
CA GLU A 158 93.74 41.27 -19.03
C GLU A 158 93.39 42.50 -19.94
N ILE A 159 93.08 43.60 -19.21
CA ILE A 159 93.50 45.01 -19.39
C ILE A 159 92.58 46.03 -20.14
N SER A 160 92.32 47.13 -19.40
CA SER A 160 92.21 48.56 -19.80
C SER A 160 90.86 49.18 -20.21
N ASN A 161 90.42 50.11 -19.34
CA ASN A 161 89.93 51.48 -19.60
C ASN A 161 89.55 51.85 -21.05
N ASN A 162 88.32 52.29 -21.32
CA ASN A 162 87.90 53.71 -21.27
C ASN A 162 86.49 53.91 -21.84
N SER A 163 85.67 54.68 -21.11
CA SER A 163 84.71 55.72 -21.55
C SER A 163 84.09 55.69 -22.96
N SER A 164 82.75 55.79 -23.03
CA SER A 164 82.02 56.84 -23.77
C SER A 164 80.58 56.43 -24.11
N SER A 165 79.61 57.29 -23.73
CA SER A 165 78.44 57.78 -24.49
C SER A 165 77.60 56.78 -25.32
N ASN A 166 76.29 56.82 -25.44
CA ASN A 166 75.28 57.84 -25.29
C ASN A 166 73.95 57.06 -25.31
N VAL A 167 73.08 57.25 -24.32
CA VAL A 167 71.71 56.71 -24.36
C VAL A 167 70.82 57.77 -25.02
N PRO A 168 70.19 57.49 -26.18
CA PRO A 168 69.17 58.37 -26.71
C PRO A 168 67.85 58.19 -25.95
N LYS A 169 67.19 59.34 -25.81
CA LYS A 169 65.93 59.59 -25.13
C LYS A 169 64.69 59.10 -25.93
N THR A 170 63.71 58.62 -25.16
CA THR A 170 62.24 58.90 -25.18
C THR A 170 61.44 58.90 -26.50
N ASN A 171 60.33 58.14 -26.50
CA ASN A 171 58.91 58.57 -26.60
C ASN A 171 58.04 57.34 -26.97
N SER A 172 57.07 56.86 -26.18
CA SER A 172 55.82 57.46 -25.65
C SER A 172 54.62 57.27 -26.59
N THR A 173 53.68 56.41 -26.19
CA THR A 173 52.20 56.58 -26.23
C THR A 173 51.63 55.31 -25.55
N GLN A 174 51.00 55.28 -24.36
CA GLN A 174 49.97 56.08 -23.67
C GLN A 174 48.56 56.02 -24.30
N ASN A 175 47.69 55.20 -23.67
CA ASN A 175 46.30 55.48 -23.24
C ASN A 175 45.81 54.20 -22.50
N LYS A 176 45.59 54.16 -21.19
CA LYS A 176 44.61 54.81 -20.29
C LYS A 176 43.14 54.52 -20.59
N ASP A 177 42.44 54.25 -19.48
CA ASP A 177 41.00 54.15 -19.22
C ASP A 177 40.40 52.74 -19.30
N GLN A 178 39.53 52.26 -18.40
CA GLN A 178 38.90 52.77 -17.16
C GLN A 178 38.11 51.58 -16.56
N SER A 179 38.03 51.49 -15.22
CA SER A 179 36.92 50.93 -14.39
C SER A 179 36.51 49.45 -14.61
N SER A 180 36.18 48.58 -13.62
CA SER A 180 35.70 48.70 -12.23
C SER A 180 35.71 47.28 -11.60
N ASN A 181 35.84 47.20 -10.25
CA ASN A 181 35.33 46.22 -9.26
C ASN A 181 35.24 44.72 -9.64
N ASN A 182 35.65 43.73 -8.84
CA ASN A 182 35.43 43.54 -7.41
C ASN A 182 36.18 42.28 -6.94
N GLU A 183 36.50 42.21 -5.64
CA GLU A 183 36.58 41.03 -4.75
C GLU A 183 37.02 39.65 -5.30
N ASN A 184 38.21 39.21 -4.89
CA ASN A 184 38.45 38.03 -4.02
C ASN A 184 39.88 37.53 -4.20
N THR A 185 40.67 37.47 -3.13
CA THR A 185 41.68 36.42 -2.94
C THR A 185 42.17 36.41 -1.50
N ASN A 186 41.79 35.36 -0.76
CA ASN A 186 42.58 34.87 0.36
C ASN A 186 43.54 33.81 -0.17
N ASP A 187 44.81 33.91 0.20
CA ASP A 187 45.72 32.78 0.12
C ASP A 187 46.67 32.74 1.34
N SER A 188 46.78 31.54 1.90
CA SER A 188 47.92 30.92 2.57
C SER A 188 48.53 31.47 3.88
N SER A 189 48.38 30.67 4.95
CA SER A 189 49.45 29.85 5.59
C SER A 189 49.59 29.91 7.12
N SER A 190 49.98 28.74 7.67
CA SER A 190 50.77 28.46 8.89
C SER A 190 50.15 28.53 10.30
N VAL A 191 49.98 27.31 10.85
CA VAL A 191 50.16 26.80 12.23
C VAL A 191 50.72 27.78 13.28
N VAL A 192 50.02 27.95 14.42
CA VAL A 192 50.47 27.69 15.83
C VAL A 192 49.26 27.68 16.77
N SER A 193 49.32 26.74 17.71
CA SER A 193 48.45 26.43 18.86
C SER A 193 47.99 27.62 19.71
N GLU A 194 46.71 27.62 20.10
CA GLU A 194 46.32 28.12 21.43
C GLU A 194 45.02 27.49 21.93
N ILE A 195 45.14 26.86 23.09
CA ILE A 195 44.06 26.32 23.91
C ILE A 195 43.38 27.52 24.59
N GLN A 196 42.07 27.75 24.38
CA GLN A 196 41.10 27.97 25.45
C GLN A 196 39.69 28.36 24.96
N LYS A 197 38.72 27.62 25.51
CA LYS A 197 37.33 27.99 25.87
C LYS A 197 36.35 28.26 24.73
N THR A 198 35.78 27.18 24.23
CA THR A 198 34.40 27.19 23.71
C THR A 198 33.41 27.41 24.86
N PRO A 199 32.44 28.34 24.72
CA PRO A 199 31.32 28.44 25.65
C PRO A 199 30.35 27.27 25.40
N ASN A 200 29.87 26.67 26.49
CA ASN A 200 28.90 25.57 26.55
C ASN A 200 27.90 25.57 25.37
N LYS A 201 28.14 24.71 24.39
CA LYS A 201 27.05 24.15 23.59
C LYS A 201 26.56 22.94 24.35
N ASP A 202 25.40 23.11 24.97
CA ASP A 202 24.59 22.02 25.48
C ASP A 202 24.57 20.88 24.45
N GLN A 203 25.27 19.80 24.78
CA GLN A 203 25.07 18.49 24.21
C GLN A 203 23.63 18.06 24.52
N ARG A 204 22.67 18.54 23.74
CA ARG A 204 21.51 17.69 23.45
C ARG A 204 21.98 16.67 22.44
N SER A 205 22.44 15.55 22.98
CA SER A 205 22.68 14.31 22.27
C SER A 205 21.61 14.12 21.19
N ASN A 206 22.04 13.99 19.93
CA ASN A 206 21.26 13.32 18.91
C ASN A 206 21.10 11.87 19.36
N GLN A 207 20.16 11.61 20.27
CA GLN A 207 19.61 10.27 20.47
C GLN A 207 18.90 9.95 19.16
N THR A 208 19.57 9.21 18.29
CA THR A 208 18.95 8.46 17.21
C THR A 208 17.90 7.57 17.86
N VAL A 209 16.65 8.04 17.88
CA VAL A 209 15.49 7.27 18.33
C VAL A 209 15.46 6.02 17.46
N THR A 210 15.88 4.89 18.03
CA THR A 210 15.91 3.60 17.35
C THR A 210 14.46 3.25 17.08
N ARG A 211 14.06 3.25 15.80
CA ARG A 211 12.67 3.06 15.40
C ARG A 211 12.26 1.61 15.66
N GLN A 212 11.63 1.34 16.80
CA GLN A 212 11.20 -0.02 17.12
C GLN A 212 9.94 -0.39 16.33
N THR A 213 9.96 -1.55 15.68
CA THR A 213 8.83 -2.08 14.91
C THR A 213 8.25 -3.29 15.62
N LEU A 214 6.93 -3.37 15.73
CA LEU A 214 6.21 -4.55 16.22
C LEU A 214 5.49 -5.21 15.04
N ILE A 215 5.66 -6.52 14.87
CA ILE A 215 4.84 -7.35 14.00
C ILE A 215 3.96 -8.20 14.91
N ILE A 216 2.64 -8.04 14.83
CA ILE A 216 1.67 -8.80 15.62
C ILE A 216 0.73 -9.56 14.70
N GLY A 217 0.38 -10.79 15.03
CA GLY A 217 -0.47 -11.59 14.14
C GLY A 217 -0.76 -12.98 14.65
N ASP A 218 -1.45 -13.76 13.83
CA ASP A 218 -1.92 -15.10 14.20
C ASP A 218 -0.83 -16.19 14.13
N SER A 219 -1.25 -17.45 14.12
CA SER A 219 -0.38 -18.63 14.04
C SER A 219 0.59 -18.65 12.85
N ILE A 220 0.34 -17.90 11.78
CA ILE A 220 1.24 -17.79 10.62
C ILE A 220 2.57 -17.16 11.03
N LEU A 221 2.56 -16.23 12.00
CA LEU A 221 3.79 -15.61 12.50
C LEU A 221 4.66 -16.53 13.35
N LYS A 222 4.17 -17.71 13.77
CA LYS A 222 4.96 -18.68 14.54
C LYS A 222 6.19 -19.18 13.76
N GLY A 223 6.13 -19.15 12.43
CA GLY A 223 7.22 -19.55 11.54
C GLY A 223 8.24 -18.44 11.24
N VAL A 224 8.03 -17.20 11.71
CA VAL A 224 8.92 -16.07 11.41
C VAL A 224 10.17 -16.17 12.27
N ASN A 225 11.30 -16.48 11.65
CA ASN A 225 12.59 -16.56 12.33
C ASN A 225 13.15 -15.16 12.61
N LYS A 226 13.45 -14.87 13.88
CA LYS A 226 14.00 -13.59 14.33
C LYS A 226 15.39 -13.30 13.75
N SER A 227 16.16 -14.33 13.35
CA SER A 227 17.50 -14.13 12.80
C SER A 227 17.51 -13.45 11.42
N GLY A 228 16.38 -13.46 10.70
CA GLY A 228 16.22 -12.77 9.41
C GLY A 228 15.65 -11.36 9.52
N LEU A 229 15.35 -10.89 10.74
CA LEU A 229 14.78 -9.58 10.99
C LEU A 229 15.83 -8.63 11.55
N LYS A 230 15.64 -7.32 11.36
CA LYS A 230 16.46 -6.30 12.00
C LYS A 230 16.29 -6.36 13.52
N THR A 231 17.32 -5.95 14.27
CA THR A 231 17.35 -6.02 15.75
C THR A 231 16.31 -5.15 16.44
N ASP A 232 15.73 -4.19 15.73
CA ASP A 232 14.66 -3.30 16.16
C ASP A 232 13.25 -3.85 15.90
N VAL A 233 13.12 -5.06 15.36
CA VAL A 233 11.84 -5.71 15.07
C VAL A 233 11.48 -6.73 16.16
N ASN A 234 10.32 -6.54 16.78
CA ASN A 234 9.72 -7.48 17.70
C ASN A 234 8.55 -8.22 17.03
N VAL A 235 8.44 -9.52 17.26
CA VAL A 235 7.34 -10.35 16.74
C VAL A 235 6.51 -10.88 17.89
N LEU A 236 5.20 -10.65 17.84
CA LEU A 236 4.20 -11.13 18.80
C LEU A 236 3.18 -12.02 18.09
N THR A 237 3.21 -13.30 18.42
CA THR A 237 2.28 -14.29 17.85
C THR A 237 1.10 -14.50 18.80
N CYS A 238 -0.11 -14.42 18.27
CA CYS A 238 -1.39 -14.64 18.94
C CYS A 238 -2.16 -15.79 18.25
N PRO A 239 -1.79 -17.06 18.48
CA PRO A 239 -2.36 -18.20 17.76
C PRO A 239 -3.89 -18.30 17.91
N GLY A 240 -4.59 -18.57 16.82
CA GLY A 240 -6.05 -18.75 16.80
C GLY A 240 -6.88 -17.49 17.03
N LYS A 241 -6.23 -16.33 17.21
CA LYS A 241 -6.93 -15.06 17.45
C LYS A 241 -7.45 -14.45 16.15
N LYS A 242 -8.63 -13.84 16.23
CA LYS A 242 -9.26 -13.01 15.20
C LYS A 242 -8.75 -11.56 15.25
N LEU A 243 -8.99 -10.78 14.20
CA LEU A 243 -8.56 -9.38 14.11
C LEU A 243 -9.01 -8.55 15.31
N ASN A 244 -10.28 -8.65 15.70
CA ASN A 244 -10.82 -7.88 16.84
C ASN A 244 -10.13 -8.23 18.16
N GLU A 245 -9.77 -9.50 18.36
CA GLU A 245 -9.04 -9.94 19.55
C GLU A 245 -7.59 -9.43 19.53
N ILE A 246 -6.93 -9.45 18.37
CA ILE A 246 -5.59 -8.88 18.19
C ILE A 246 -5.60 -7.36 18.43
N GLN A 247 -6.63 -6.66 17.96
CA GLN A 247 -6.83 -5.24 18.20
C GLN A 247 -7.03 -4.95 19.69
N SER A 248 -7.81 -5.78 20.40
CA SER A 248 -8.01 -5.62 21.85
C SER A 248 -6.71 -5.80 22.66
N ASN A 249 -5.78 -6.62 22.16
CA ASN A 249 -4.45 -6.80 22.76
C ASN A 249 -3.50 -5.64 22.48
N LEU A 250 -3.81 -4.80 21.49
CA LEU A 250 -3.06 -3.61 21.11
C LEU A 250 -3.40 -2.44 22.07
N SER A 251 -3.04 -2.62 23.33
CA SER A 251 -3.25 -1.59 24.36
C SER A 251 -2.49 -0.30 24.03
N ARG A 252 -2.99 0.84 24.55
CA ARG A 252 -2.37 2.17 24.34
C ARG A 252 -0.88 2.18 24.72
N LYS A 253 -0.49 1.43 25.75
CA LYS A 253 0.91 1.28 26.21
C LYS A 253 1.81 0.58 25.19
N ILE A 254 1.27 -0.39 24.45
CA ILE A 254 1.99 -1.08 23.37
C ILE A 254 2.08 -0.15 22.16
N ALA A 255 0.99 0.54 21.82
CA ALA A 255 0.96 1.49 20.71
C ALA A 255 1.98 2.63 20.85
N THR A 256 2.22 3.13 22.06
CA THR A 256 3.20 4.19 22.32
C THR A 256 4.65 3.73 22.39
N LYS A 257 4.89 2.42 22.56
CA LYS A 257 6.24 1.85 22.69
C LYS A 257 6.92 1.65 21.34
N TYR A 258 6.13 1.41 20.29
CA TYR A 258 6.63 1.08 18.97
C TYR A 258 6.34 2.22 17.98
N ASN A 259 7.30 2.52 17.11
CA ASN A 259 7.14 3.54 16.08
C ASN A 259 6.33 3.03 14.90
N ASN A 260 6.44 1.73 14.61
CA ASN A 260 5.70 1.06 13.54
C ASN A 260 5.06 -0.20 14.09
N ILE A 261 3.81 -0.46 13.72
CA ILE A 261 3.10 -1.69 14.08
C ILE A 261 2.51 -2.29 12.81
N VAL A 262 2.94 -3.50 12.49
CA VAL A 262 2.45 -4.30 11.37
C VAL A 262 1.53 -5.38 11.92
N VAL A 263 0.29 -5.39 11.48
CA VAL A 263 -0.72 -6.36 11.92
C VAL A 263 -0.95 -7.38 10.81
N TYR A 264 -0.73 -8.66 11.10
CA TYR A 264 -1.00 -9.77 10.21
C TYR A 264 -2.15 -10.63 10.77
N ALA A 265 -3.36 -10.36 10.33
CA ALA A 265 -4.59 -10.98 10.83
C ALA A 265 -5.59 -11.20 9.69
N GLY A 266 -6.67 -11.95 9.96
CA GLY A 266 -7.76 -12.20 9.01
C GLY A 266 -7.91 -13.66 8.58
N GLY A 267 -6.89 -14.51 8.76
CA GLY A 267 -6.98 -15.94 8.45
C GLY A 267 -8.06 -16.66 9.28
N ASN A 268 -8.06 -16.43 10.59
CA ASN A 268 -9.05 -17.00 11.51
C ASN A 268 -10.43 -16.34 11.38
N ASP A 269 -10.49 -15.06 11.05
CA ASP A 269 -11.73 -14.33 10.78
C ASP A 269 -12.47 -14.97 9.59
N ALA A 270 -11.74 -15.24 8.50
CA ALA A 270 -12.28 -15.89 7.31
C ALA A 270 -12.75 -17.33 7.58
N ALA A 271 -11.95 -18.12 8.32
CA ALA A 271 -12.27 -19.50 8.66
C ALA A 271 -13.52 -19.63 9.55
N SER A 272 -13.77 -18.64 10.42
CA SER A 272 -14.88 -18.66 11.36
C SER A 272 -16.23 -18.21 10.79
N GLY A 273 -16.32 -17.90 9.49
CA GLY A 273 -17.58 -17.47 8.86
C GLY A 273 -18.09 -16.12 9.36
N SER A 274 -17.28 -15.36 10.10
CA SER A 274 -17.62 -14.03 10.63
C SER A 274 -17.77 -13.03 9.48
N ALA A 275 -18.98 -12.93 8.95
CA ALA A 275 -19.31 -12.06 7.82
C ALA A 275 -19.14 -10.56 8.13
N GLU A 276 -19.04 -10.18 9.40
CA GLU A 276 -18.90 -8.78 9.83
C GLU A 276 -17.59 -8.11 9.38
N ASN A 277 -16.57 -8.87 8.95
CA ASN A 277 -15.24 -8.34 8.64
C ASN A 277 -14.75 -8.58 7.20
N ARG A 278 -15.58 -9.11 6.29
CA ARG A 278 -15.12 -9.55 4.94
C ARG A 278 -14.62 -8.42 4.02
N ASN A 279 -14.88 -7.15 4.32
CA ASN A 279 -14.56 -6.01 3.45
C ASN A 279 -13.61 -4.96 4.08
N ARG A 280 -12.86 -5.30 5.14
CA ARG A 280 -11.95 -4.35 5.78
C ARG A 280 -10.54 -4.91 5.85
N ALA A 281 -9.79 -4.75 4.76
CA ALA A 281 -8.36 -4.51 4.87
C ALA A 281 -8.18 -3.13 5.53
N GLN A 282 -8.36 -3.07 6.86
CA GLN A 282 -8.11 -1.86 7.62
C GLN A 282 -6.60 -1.69 7.79
N TYR A 283 -6.03 -0.80 6.98
CA TYR A 283 -4.87 -0.06 7.44
C TYR A 283 -5.31 0.75 8.66
N ILE A 284 -5.05 0.22 9.86
CA ILE A 284 -5.24 0.97 11.10
C ILE A 284 -4.10 1.98 11.15
N SER A 285 -4.31 3.18 10.59
CA SER A 285 -3.48 4.32 10.94
C SER A 285 -3.88 4.75 12.35
N VAL A 286 -2.99 4.52 13.32
CA VAL A 286 -3.18 5.04 14.67
C VAL A 286 -2.91 6.55 14.59
N PRO A 287 -3.87 7.42 14.89
CA PRO A 287 -3.63 8.86 14.86
C PRO A 287 -2.58 9.21 15.93
N PHE A 288 -1.46 9.79 15.48
CA PHE A 288 -0.49 10.45 16.33
C PHE A 288 -1.16 11.69 16.95
N VAL A 289 -1.62 11.58 18.19
CA VAL A 289 -1.94 12.75 19.00
C VAL A 289 -0.63 13.21 19.63
N HIS A 290 -0.07 14.33 19.15
CA HIS A 290 0.98 15.03 19.87
C HIS A 290 0.38 15.56 21.18
N ALA A 291 0.97 15.17 22.30
CA ALA A 291 0.82 15.83 23.59
C ALA A 291 2.18 16.45 23.94
#